data_AF-A0A0L8FQ60-F1
#
_entry.id   AF-A0A0L8FQ60-F1
#
_cell.length_a   1.000
_cell.length_b   1.000
_cell.length_c   1.000
_cell.angle_alpha   90.00
_cell.angle_beta   90.00
_cell.angle_gamma   90.00
#
_symmetry.space_group_name_H-M   'P 1'
#
loop_
_entity.id
_entity.type
_entity.pdbx_description
1 polymer ?
#
loop_
_entity_poly.entity_id
_entity_poly.type
_entity_poly.pdbx_seq_one_letter_code
_entity_poly.pdbx_strand_id
1 'polypeptide(L)'
;MKHINKRDDLIACANGTTGIYLEHQMALKTNALPLPPMYVPWVTLNGVHSELIQKRAENNLTDLICETYQGKDKEKYCPGRVIS
;
A
#
# COMPACT_ATOMS: atom_id res chain seq x y z
N MET A 1 -1.86 -27.78 26.59
CA MET A 1 -2.18 -26.92 25.42
C MET A 1 -1.53 -25.57 25.66
N LYS A 2 -0.58 -25.15 24.82
CA LYS A 2 -0.05 -23.77 24.89
C LYS A 2 -1.12 -22.84 24.33
N HIS A 3 -1.60 -21.90 25.13
CA HIS A 3 -2.34 -20.75 24.62
C HIS A 3 -1.41 -20.00 23.67
N ILE A 4 -1.69 -20.04 22.37
CA ILE A 4 -0.97 -19.28 21.36
C ILE A 4 -1.43 -17.83 21.49
N ASN A 5 -0.62 -17.01 22.13
CA ASN A 5 -0.86 -15.58 22.18
C ASN A 5 -0.27 -14.95 20.91
N LYS A 6 -1.11 -14.79 19.88
CA LYS A 6 -0.70 -14.20 18.60
C LYS A 6 0.00 -12.85 18.74
N ARG A 7 -0.29 -12.07 19.79
CA ARG A 7 0.40 -10.81 20.06
C ARG A 7 1.87 -11.05 20.42
N ASP A 8 2.14 -12.00 21.31
CA ASP A 8 3.50 -12.30 21.74
C ASP A 8 4.32 -12.87 20.58
N ASP A 9 3.70 -13.71 19.74
CA ASP A 9 4.32 -14.21 18.51
C ASP A 9 4.66 -13.07 17.52
N LEU A 10 3.76 -12.08 17.37
CA LEU A 10 4.02 -10.89 16.53
C LEU A 10 5.16 -10.05 17.10
N ILE A 11 5.21 -9.84 18.42
CA ILE A 11 6.30 -9.10 19.07
C ILE A 11 7.62 -9.85 18.91
N ALA A 12 7.62 -11.17 19.08
CA ALA A 12 8.81 -12.00 18.86
C ALA A 12 9.29 -11.94 17.40
N CYS A 13 8.36 -11.93 16.43
CA CYS A 13 8.69 -11.75 15.03
C CYS A 13 9.30 -10.36 14.75
N ALA A 14 8.63 -9.29 15.21
CA ALA A 14 9.05 -7.91 15.00
C ALA A 14 10.44 -7.61 15.59
N ASN A 15 10.72 -8.15 16.79
CA ASN A 15 12.01 -7.97 17.46
C ASN A 15 13.07 -9.01 17.05
N GLY A 16 12.70 -9.99 16.22
CA GLY A 16 13.55 -11.11 15.82
C GLY A 16 14.23 -10.91 14.48
N THR A 17 14.99 -11.93 14.06
CA THR A 17 15.70 -11.95 12.77
C THR A 17 14.74 -11.87 11.57
N THR A 18 13.54 -12.45 11.69
CA THR A 18 12.50 -12.33 10.66
C THR A 18 12.04 -10.89 10.46
N GLY A 19 11.79 -10.14 11.54
CA GLY A 19 11.44 -8.72 11.46
C GLY A 19 12.53 -7.89 10.80
N ILE A 20 13.79 -8.07 11.23
CA ILE A 20 14.95 -7.40 10.63
C ILE A 20 15.08 -7.71 9.14
N TYR A 21 14.91 -8.97 8.75
CA TYR A 21 14.96 -9.38 7.34
C TYR A 21 13.88 -8.69 6.52
N LEU A 22 12.64 -8.66 7.01
CA LEU A 22 11.51 -8.03 6.31
C LEU A 22 11.70 -6.51 6.18
N GLU A 23 12.15 -5.83 7.24
CA GLU A 23 12.50 -4.40 7.20
C GLU A 23 13.62 -4.12 6.21
N HIS A 24 14.66 -4.96 6.16
CA HIS A 24 15.73 -4.83 5.16
C HIS A 24 15.20 -4.96 3.73
N GLN A 25 14.30 -5.93 3.46
CA GLN A 25 13.68 -6.07 2.14
C GLN A 25 12.83 -4.84 1.78
N MET A 26 12.15 -4.23 2.74
CA MET A 26 11.41 -2.98 2.51
C MET A 26 12.35 -1.80 2.25
N ALA A 27 13.46 -1.70 2.96
CA ALA A 27 14.49 -0.68 2.71
C ALA A 27 15.08 -0.80 1.29
N LEU A 28 15.37 -2.02 0.82
CA LEU A 28 15.83 -2.26 -0.55
C LEU A 28 14.78 -1.81 -1.59
N LYS A 29 13.50 -2.07 -1.35
CA LYS A 29 12.41 -1.62 -2.23
C LYS A 29 12.28 -0.09 -2.26
N THR A 30 12.36 0.57 -1.11
CA THR A 30 12.32 2.04 -1.03
C THR A 30 13.52 2.67 -1.72
N ASN A 31 14.72 2.10 -1.54
CA ASN A 31 15.94 2.59 -2.19
C ASN A 31 15.96 2.35 -3.71
N ALA A 32 15.18 1.40 -4.20
CA ALA A 32 15.03 1.11 -5.63
C ALA A 32 14.00 2.02 -6.33
N LEU A 33 13.34 2.95 -5.62
CA LEU A 33 12.48 3.94 -6.25
C LEU A 33 13.30 4.82 -7.22
N PRO A 34 12.71 5.29 -8.34
CA PRO A 34 13.44 6.09 -9.32
C PRO A 34 14.03 7.39 -8.75
N LEU A 35 13.41 7.93 -7.69
CA LEU A 35 13.89 9.06 -6.92
C LEU A 35 13.65 8.79 -5.43
N PRO A 36 14.53 9.28 -4.53
CA PRO A 36 14.29 9.22 -3.10
C PRO A 36 12.97 9.94 -2.74
N PRO A 37 12.10 9.32 -1.91
CA PRO A 37 10.86 9.97 -1.49
C PRO A 37 11.17 11.22 -0.67
N MET A 38 10.60 12.36 -1.06
CA MET A 38 10.81 13.65 -0.37
C MET A 38 9.98 13.76 0.92
N TYR A 39 8.86 13.01 0.99
CA TYR A 39 7.95 12.98 2.13
C TYR A 39 7.20 11.64 2.16
N VAL A 40 6.52 11.40 3.28
CA VAL A 40 5.58 10.29 3.46
C VAL A 40 4.17 10.83 3.74
N PRO A 41 3.11 10.15 3.28
CA PRO A 41 3.13 8.90 2.50
C PRO A 41 3.64 9.10 1.05
N TRP A 42 4.32 8.09 0.49
CA TRP A 42 4.74 8.08 -0.92
C TRP A 42 3.91 7.04 -1.70
N VAL A 43 3.04 7.50 -2.60
CA VAL A 43 2.08 6.66 -3.31
C VAL A 43 2.51 6.46 -4.76
N THR A 44 2.53 5.20 -5.17
CA THR A 44 2.66 4.81 -6.58
C THR A 44 1.36 4.17 -7.06
N LEU A 45 0.92 4.48 -8.27
CA LEU A 45 -0.16 3.80 -8.96
C LEU A 45 0.42 2.99 -10.12
N ASN A 46 0.24 1.66 -10.09
CA ASN A 46 0.79 0.74 -11.08
C ASN A 46 2.31 0.92 -11.31
N GLY A 47 3.06 1.15 -10.22
CA GLY A 47 4.51 1.35 -10.26
C GLY A 47 4.97 2.76 -10.64
N VAL A 48 4.06 3.70 -10.92
CA VAL A 48 4.38 5.07 -11.31
C VAL A 48 4.02 6.06 -10.20
N HIS A 49 4.91 7.01 -9.93
CA HIS A 49 4.66 8.15 -9.05
C HIS A 49 4.56 9.45 -9.86
N SER A 50 3.65 10.34 -9.46
CA SER A 50 3.63 11.75 -9.87
C SER A 50 2.91 12.57 -8.82
N GLU A 51 3.17 13.88 -8.77
CA GLU A 51 2.48 14.80 -7.85
C GLU A 51 0.95 14.77 -8.03
N LEU A 52 0.47 14.55 -9.26
CA LEU A 52 -0.97 14.40 -9.52
C LEU A 52 -1.52 13.11 -8.91
N ILE A 53 -0.83 11.98 -9.09
CA ILE A 53 -1.21 10.69 -8.47
C ILE A 53 -1.24 10.84 -6.96
N GLN A 54 -0.18 11.41 -6.39
CA GLN A 54 -0.02 11.62 -4.96
C GLN A 54 -1.16 12.47 -4.38
N LYS A 55 -1.39 13.67 -4.95
CA LYS A 55 -2.47 14.57 -4.51
C LYS A 55 -3.85 13.93 -4.61
N ARG A 56 -4.11 13.18 -5.69
CA ARG A 56 -5.39 12.49 -5.88
C ARG A 56 -5.56 11.33 -4.90
N ALA A 57 -4.50 10.56 -4.64
CA ALA A 57 -4.53 9.46 -3.69
C ALA A 57 -4.78 9.96 -2.26
N GLU A 58 -4.10 11.03 -1.85
CA GLU A 58 -4.30 11.64 -0.52
C GLU A 58 -5.70 12.26 -0.36
N ASN A 59 -6.27 12.79 -1.43
CA ASN A 59 -7.62 13.36 -1.40
C ASN A 59 -8.71 12.28 -1.41
N ASN A 60 -8.65 11.33 -2.36
CA ASN A 60 -9.56 10.19 -2.45
C ASN A 60 -8.95 9.05 -3.28
N LEU A 61 -8.28 8.13 -2.60
CA LEU A 61 -7.66 6.96 -3.22
C LEU A 61 -8.68 6.05 -3.93
N THR A 62 -9.89 5.91 -3.39
CA THR A 62 -10.95 5.07 -3.99
C THR A 62 -11.34 5.59 -5.35
N ASP A 63 -11.57 6.90 -5.49
CA ASP A 63 -11.92 7.52 -6.77
C ASP A 63 -10.80 7.33 -7.80
N LEU A 64 -9.54 7.54 -7.39
CA LEU A 64 -8.38 7.34 -8.24
C LEU A 64 -8.27 5.90 -8.75
N ILE A 65 -8.44 4.91 -7.86
CA ILE A 65 -8.44 3.48 -8.24
C ILE A 65 -9.58 3.20 -9.22
N CYS A 66 -10.79 3.66 -8.90
CA CYS A 66 -11.97 3.40 -9.72
C CYS A 66 -11.89 4.02 -11.12
N GLU A 67 -11.29 5.20 -11.27
CA GLU A 67 -11.06 5.82 -12.57
C GLU A 67 -9.97 5.12 -13.38
N THR A 68 -8.93 4.63 -12.72
CA THR A 68 -7.76 4.02 -13.38
C THR A 68 -7.89 2.52 -13.60
N TYR A 69 -8.90 1.89 -13.00
CA TYR A 69 -9.20 0.47 -13.21
C TYR A 69 -9.65 0.21 -14.65
N GLN A 70 -8.96 -0.73 -15.31
CA GLN A 70 -9.17 -1.08 -16.73
C GLN A 70 -10.12 -2.26 -16.92
N GLY A 71 -10.56 -2.92 -15.83
CA GLY A 71 -11.53 -4.01 -15.91
C GLY A 71 -12.94 -3.50 -16.22
N LYS A 72 -13.75 -4.36 -16.85
CA LYS A 72 -15.12 -4.02 -17.28
C LYS A 72 -16.06 -3.85 -16.09
N ASP A 73 -15.92 -4.71 -15.08
CA ASP A 73 -16.74 -4.70 -13.88
C ASP A 73 -16.00 -3.96 -12.77
N LYS A 74 -16.34 -2.68 -12.58
CA LYS A 74 -15.85 -1.93 -11.41
C LYS A 74 -16.46 -2.54 -10.12
N GLU A 75 -15.98 -2.17 -8.93
CA GLU A 75 -16.55 -2.57 -7.62
C GLU A 75 -17.61 -1.59 -7.11
N LYS A 76 -18.62 -2.04 -6.34
CA LYS A 76 -19.85 -1.26 -6.06
C LYS A 76 -19.61 0.07 -5.33
N TYR A 77 -18.43 0.22 -4.78
CA TYR A 77 -17.96 1.40 -4.07
C TYR A 77 -17.37 2.46 -5.01
N CYS A 78 -17.20 2.16 -6.30
CA CYS A 78 -16.80 3.13 -7.28
C CYS A 78 -17.93 4.16 -7.54
N PRO A 79 -17.63 5.47 -7.48
CA PRO A 79 -18.61 6.51 -7.78
C PRO A 79 -19.20 6.32 -9.18
N GLY A 80 -20.49 6.63 -9.33
CA GLY A 80 -21.16 6.58 -10.63
C GLY A 80 -21.53 5.19 -11.13
N ARG A 81 -21.37 4.11 -10.33
CA ARG A 81 -22.10 2.87 -10.63
C ARG A 81 -23.60 3.12 -10.43
N VAL A 82 -24.32 3.23 -11.52
CA VAL A 82 -25.76 2.94 -11.53
C VAL A 82 -25.88 1.45 -11.23
N ILE A 83 -26.45 1.11 -10.07
CA ILE A 83 -26.81 -0.26 -9.74
C ILE A 83 -27.96 -0.60 -10.69
N SER A 84 -27.68 -1.39 -11.74
CA SER A 84 -28.74 -1.97 -12.58
C SER A 84 -29.40 -3.12 -11.83
#